data_AF-A0A7X9DKX8-F1
#
_entry.id   AF-A0A7X9DKX8-F1
#
_cell.length_a   1.000
_cell.length_b   1.000
_cell.length_c   1.000
_cell.angle_alpha   90.00
_cell.angle_beta   90.00
_cell.angle_gamma   90.00
#
_symmetry.space_group_name_H-M   'P 1'
#
loop_
_entity.id
_entity.type
_entity.pdbx_description
1 polymer ?
#
loop_
_entity_poly.entity_id
_entity_poly.type
_entity_poly.pdbx_seq_one_letter_code
_entity_poly.pdbx_strand_id
1 'polypeptide(L)'
;MSANKFSTESPANLTDEININSELQNRYAAEGLSEEREQFKQRLESIMTETMEKEAELLAEIDAELTRLKLSPQETTAIGPSEFLDFVLSADVVLHGKSKKTFDRSKYKVTDDYLVLFNENDEDEKPFYVLLGGKDLAFCRFLAQRGVDIIHSEESVLRELLSGKAFETFSKLADTIHNGEEEAKTIVLEERDSYARDLKQELSFFIESAVSQDSTIIDTDRLKEIFDLYQHIPSRFTGEQYSLEPEFNALIDAKKSLTPENVSVLNNFLETNEELIFEVLGEDYFFELSGGGDSFEDDYREMFGYTGKEIWERRKRNWENVNKYLTDEVAARGYLTVDDLRQIHILSTKGVLPFFCQGFRNDRNIGWYQAEHFKETVTIGKEVRTTEAVELDAALELLVSKANRVAKAGYPKVMAEVAWGNLFAEYATMHPHPDGNGTNDVFFIEAIKVLDGGYTPPQRYEQDYKTRVKNTLNNNVLAVAVAYTQLTAYEMTHKNKRQ
;
A
#
# COMPACT_ATOMS: atom_id res chain seq x y z
N MET A 1 -20.59 -14.30 22.25
CA MET A 1 -19.86 -13.98 21.00
C MET A 1 -19.90 -12.46 20.88
N SER A 2 -18.88 -11.67 21.16
CA SER A 2 -17.42 -11.83 21.17
C SER A 2 -16.81 -11.07 22.37
N ALA A 3 -16.06 -11.74 23.24
CA ALA A 3 -15.38 -11.14 24.41
C ALA A 3 -13.85 -11.30 24.35
N ASN A 4 -13.29 -11.67 23.20
CA ASN A 4 -11.87 -12.02 23.02
C ASN A 4 -11.02 -10.87 22.44
N LYS A 5 -11.31 -9.61 22.77
CA LYS A 5 -10.43 -8.48 22.44
C LYS A 5 -10.21 -7.57 23.66
N PHE A 6 -9.56 -8.12 24.68
CA PHE A 6 -8.61 -7.33 25.44
C PHE A 6 -7.26 -7.57 24.77
N SER A 7 -6.95 -6.81 23.72
CA SER A 7 -5.59 -6.81 23.19
C SER A 7 -4.70 -6.17 24.27
N THR A 8 -3.54 -6.75 24.47
CA THR A 8 -2.46 -6.20 25.30
C THR A 8 -1.79 -4.98 24.66
N GLU A 9 -2.51 -4.27 23.79
CA GLU A 9 -2.00 -3.09 23.11
C GLU A 9 -2.15 -1.92 24.08
N SER A 10 -1.01 -1.52 24.63
CA SER A 10 -0.83 -0.43 25.56
C SER A 10 -1.51 0.87 25.08
N PRO A 11 -1.82 1.83 25.99
CA PRO A 11 -2.07 3.24 25.65
C PRO A 11 -1.02 3.89 24.71
N ALA A 12 0.12 3.21 24.47
CA ALA A 12 1.08 3.53 23.42
C ALA A 12 0.48 3.59 22.00
N ASN A 13 -0.48 2.72 21.61
CA ASN A 13 -1.09 2.78 20.26
C ASN A 13 -2.01 4.01 20.10
N LEU A 14 -2.73 4.39 21.16
CA LEU A 14 -3.46 5.67 21.19
C LEU A 14 -2.47 6.85 21.10
N THR A 15 -1.33 6.75 21.80
CA THR A 15 -0.28 7.78 21.76
C THR A 15 0.27 7.95 20.34
N ASP A 16 0.46 6.86 19.59
CA ASP A 16 0.94 6.90 18.20
C ASP A 16 -0.10 7.45 17.22
N GLU A 17 -1.38 7.08 17.34
CA GLU A 17 -2.47 7.70 16.55
C GLU A 17 -2.68 9.18 16.91
N ILE A 18 -2.51 9.55 18.19
CA ILE A 18 -2.54 10.93 18.69
C ILE A 18 -1.32 11.72 18.20
N ASN A 19 -0.14 11.10 18.08
CA ASN A 19 1.07 11.73 17.56
C ASN A 19 0.94 12.05 16.06
N ILE A 20 0.33 11.15 15.28
CA ILE A 20 0.01 11.39 13.86
C ILE A 20 -0.98 12.57 13.73
N ASN A 21 -2.03 12.60 14.56
CA ASN A 21 -2.96 13.73 14.61
C ASN A 21 -2.26 15.03 15.08
N SER A 22 -1.29 14.94 15.99
CA SER A 22 -0.52 16.10 16.47
C SER A 22 0.41 16.67 15.39
N GLU A 23 0.99 15.84 14.51
CA GLU A 23 1.76 16.33 13.35
C GLU A 23 0.86 17.03 12.32
N LEU A 24 -0.34 16.51 12.07
CA LEU A 24 -1.35 17.17 11.22
C LEU A 24 -1.82 18.50 11.83
N GLN A 25 -2.11 18.52 13.14
CA GLN A 25 -2.51 19.71 13.88
C GLN A 25 -1.41 20.78 13.92
N ASN A 26 -0.14 20.39 14.09
CA ASN A 26 0.99 21.33 14.11
C ASN A 26 1.27 21.97 12.74
N ARG A 27 1.01 21.27 11.62
CA ARG A 27 1.11 21.87 10.28
C ARG A 27 0.00 22.89 10.02
N TYR A 28 -1.20 22.69 10.60
CA TYR A 28 -2.35 23.59 10.44
C TYR A 28 -2.46 24.74 11.45
N ALA A 29 -1.82 24.64 12.61
CA ALA A 29 -1.81 25.70 13.61
C ALA A 29 -1.22 27.03 13.07
N ALA A 30 -0.54 27.00 11.93
CA ALA A 30 -0.04 28.18 11.24
C ALA A 30 -1.12 28.99 10.48
N GLU A 31 -2.29 28.40 10.16
CA GLU A 31 -3.28 29.01 9.23
C GLU A 31 -4.59 29.49 9.87
N GLY A 32 -4.73 29.45 11.20
CA GLY A 32 -5.82 30.18 11.88
C GLY A 32 -7.24 29.63 11.65
N LEU A 33 -7.38 28.31 11.48
CA LEU A 33 -8.66 27.59 11.62
C LEU A 33 -8.67 26.87 12.98
N SER A 34 -9.72 26.84 13.77
CA SER A 34 -11.07 27.40 13.79
C SER A 34 -11.57 26.98 15.20
N GLU A 35 -12.37 27.77 15.89
CA GLU A 35 -12.82 27.52 17.28
C GLU A 35 -13.29 26.07 17.55
N GLU A 36 -13.82 25.39 16.54
CA GLU A 36 -14.23 23.98 16.55
C GLU A 36 -13.08 22.98 16.80
N ARG A 37 -11.87 23.24 16.29
CA ARG A 37 -10.69 22.37 16.51
C ARG A 37 -10.17 22.46 17.93
N GLU A 38 -10.17 23.67 18.48
CA GLU A 38 -9.85 23.87 19.90
C GLU A 38 -10.91 23.19 20.79
N GLN A 39 -12.18 23.18 20.36
CA GLN A 39 -13.23 22.41 21.04
C GLN A 39 -13.00 20.88 20.95
N PHE A 40 -12.58 20.32 19.82
CA PHE A 40 -12.23 18.90 19.71
C PHE A 40 -11.08 18.52 20.65
N LYS A 41 -10.02 19.33 20.67
CA LYS A 41 -8.89 19.15 21.58
C LYS A 41 -9.32 19.21 23.03
N GLN A 42 -10.10 20.21 23.42
CA GLN A 42 -10.62 20.34 24.79
C GLN A 42 -11.52 19.18 25.19
N ARG A 43 -12.37 18.67 24.28
CA ARG A 43 -13.19 17.48 24.52
C ARG A 43 -12.31 16.24 24.75
N LEU A 44 -11.29 16.03 23.91
CA LEU A 44 -10.36 14.91 24.05
C LEU A 44 -9.58 14.98 25.37
N GLU A 45 -9.04 16.16 25.70
CA GLU A 45 -8.33 16.41 26.97
C GLU A 45 -9.26 16.18 28.18
N SER A 46 -10.53 16.58 28.09
CA SER A 46 -11.52 16.36 29.16
C SER A 46 -11.77 14.87 29.39
N ILE A 47 -12.03 14.09 28.33
CA ILE A 47 -12.29 12.65 28.44
C ILE A 47 -11.07 11.90 28.96
N MET A 48 -9.88 12.26 28.49
CA MET A 48 -8.64 11.68 29.00
C MET A 48 -8.46 11.97 30.49
N THR A 49 -8.68 13.22 30.90
CA THR A 49 -8.57 13.64 32.30
C THR A 49 -9.58 12.91 33.17
N GLU A 50 -10.86 12.89 32.77
CA GLU A 50 -11.94 12.21 33.49
C GLU A 50 -11.69 10.69 33.61
N THR A 51 -11.21 10.06 32.52
CA THR A 51 -10.86 8.64 32.50
C THR A 51 -9.70 8.34 33.45
N MET A 52 -8.65 9.16 33.44
CA MET A 52 -7.48 9.01 34.31
C MET A 52 -7.82 9.24 35.80
N GLU A 53 -8.66 10.24 36.11
CA GLU A 53 -9.11 10.50 37.48
C GLU A 53 -9.96 9.33 38.00
N LYS A 54 -10.88 8.81 37.17
CA LYS A 54 -11.73 7.68 37.53
C LYS A 54 -10.94 6.38 37.64
N GLU A 55 -9.96 6.18 36.77
CA GLU A 55 -8.98 5.08 36.87
C GLU A 55 -8.29 5.14 38.23
N ALA A 56 -7.69 6.28 38.60
CA ALA A 56 -6.98 6.43 39.87
C ALA A 56 -7.87 6.14 41.10
N GLU A 57 -9.13 6.60 41.08
CA GLU A 57 -10.11 6.31 42.13
C GLU A 57 -10.40 4.81 42.26
N LEU A 58 -10.70 4.14 41.13
CA LEU A 58 -11.03 2.72 41.11
C LEU A 58 -9.82 1.84 41.47
N LEU A 59 -8.61 2.23 41.06
CA LEU A 59 -7.37 1.57 41.46
C LEU A 59 -7.16 1.66 42.99
N ALA A 60 -7.40 2.83 43.58
CA ALA A 60 -7.29 3.01 45.03
C ALA A 60 -8.33 2.17 45.80
N GLU A 61 -9.55 2.03 45.26
CA GLU A 61 -10.56 1.14 45.83
C GLU A 61 -10.16 -0.33 45.78
N ILE A 62 -9.58 -0.78 44.66
CA ILE A 62 -9.06 -2.15 44.53
C ILE A 62 -7.94 -2.39 45.54
N ASP A 63 -6.99 -1.46 45.68
CA ASP A 63 -5.86 -1.60 46.60
C ASP A 63 -6.32 -1.60 48.08
N ALA A 64 -7.33 -0.80 48.42
CA ALA A 64 -7.95 -0.83 49.74
C ALA A 64 -8.62 -2.19 50.03
N GLU A 65 -9.26 -2.78 49.03
CA GLU A 65 -9.92 -4.08 49.15
C GLU A 65 -8.90 -5.24 49.25
N LEU A 66 -7.82 -5.18 48.48
CA LEU A 66 -6.71 -6.12 48.60
C LEU A 66 -6.07 -6.05 50.00
N THR A 67 -5.88 -4.84 50.53
CA THR A 67 -5.39 -4.61 51.89
C THR A 67 -6.35 -5.20 52.94
N ARG A 68 -7.67 -5.03 52.77
CA ARG A 68 -8.68 -5.61 53.66
C ARG A 68 -8.62 -7.15 53.68
N LEU A 69 -8.38 -7.75 52.52
CA LEU A 69 -8.19 -9.19 52.34
C LEU A 69 -6.82 -9.69 52.82
N LYS A 70 -5.98 -8.80 53.36
CA LYS A 70 -4.59 -9.08 53.79
C LYS A 70 -3.71 -9.59 52.65
N LEU A 71 -4.04 -9.20 51.42
CA LEU A 71 -3.25 -9.45 50.23
C LEU A 71 -2.33 -8.24 50.04
N SER A 72 -1.15 -8.31 50.64
CA SER A 72 -0.12 -7.31 50.40
C SER A 72 0.68 -7.67 49.15
N PRO A 73 1.06 -6.69 48.30
CA PRO A 73 2.09 -6.89 47.29
C PRO A 73 3.33 -7.48 47.97
N GLN A 74 3.73 -8.69 47.58
CA GLN A 74 5.00 -9.22 48.08
C GLN A 74 6.14 -8.49 47.36
N GLU A 75 7.31 -8.34 48.01
CA GLU A 75 8.57 -7.92 47.35
C GLU A 75 9.08 -9.00 46.37
N THR A 76 8.19 -9.76 45.73
CA THR A 76 8.51 -10.62 44.61
C THR A 76 8.58 -9.77 43.35
N THR A 77 9.66 -9.95 42.61
CA THR A 77 9.89 -9.38 41.27
C THR A 77 8.60 -9.45 40.45
N ALA A 78 8.06 -8.28 40.09
CA ALA A 78 6.95 -8.16 39.16
C ALA A 78 7.25 -9.02 37.94
N ILE A 79 6.41 -10.02 37.68
CA ILE A 79 6.55 -10.88 36.51
C ILE A 79 6.18 -10.01 35.31
N GLY A 80 7.15 -9.73 34.44
CA GLY A 80 6.93 -8.89 33.26
C GLY A 80 5.87 -9.50 32.33
N PRO A 81 5.19 -8.71 31.49
CA PRO A 81 4.20 -9.22 30.53
C PRO A 81 4.76 -10.30 29.60
N SER A 82 6.04 -10.20 29.21
CA SER A 82 6.77 -11.21 28.43
C SER A 82 7.15 -12.43 29.27
N GLU A 83 7.44 -12.27 30.56
CA GLU A 83 7.70 -13.40 31.46
C GLU A 83 6.41 -14.14 31.79
N PHE A 84 5.27 -13.44 31.85
CA PHE A 84 3.94 -14.03 31.95
C PHE A 84 3.56 -14.75 30.65
N LEU A 85 3.87 -14.18 29.48
CA LEU A 85 3.62 -14.78 28.17
C LEU A 85 4.58 -15.95 27.85
N ASP A 86 5.86 -15.87 28.21
CA ASP A 86 6.84 -16.96 28.10
C ASP A 86 6.56 -18.06 29.12
N PHE A 87 6.05 -17.70 30.30
CA PHE A 87 5.46 -18.63 31.26
C PHE A 87 4.21 -19.33 30.70
N VAL A 88 3.42 -18.65 29.86
CA VAL A 88 2.22 -19.19 29.16
C VAL A 88 2.58 -20.03 27.92
N LEU A 89 3.55 -19.61 27.11
CA LEU A 89 3.92 -20.21 25.82
C LEU A 89 4.94 -21.35 25.94
N SER A 90 5.69 -21.45 27.05
CA SER A 90 6.60 -22.58 27.32
C SER A 90 5.90 -23.86 27.77
N ALA A 91 4.56 -23.87 27.81
CA ALA A 91 3.72 -24.97 28.29
C ALA A 91 2.98 -25.69 27.13
N ASP A 92 3.70 -26.56 26.41
CA ASP A 92 3.10 -27.50 25.44
C ASP A 92 2.18 -28.53 26.13
N VAL A 93 0.97 -28.72 25.59
CA VAL A 93 -0.03 -29.71 26.05
C VAL A 93 -0.14 -30.88 25.07
N VAL A 94 -0.19 -32.11 25.61
CA VAL A 94 -0.78 -33.27 24.95
C VAL A 94 -2.17 -33.53 25.56
N LEU A 95 -3.22 -33.50 24.72
CA LEU A 95 -4.54 -34.01 25.07
C LEU A 95 -4.62 -35.52 24.77
N HIS A 96 -5.08 -36.26 25.79
CA HIS A 96 -5.45 -37.68 25.81
C HIS A 96 -4.37 -38.75 25.58
N GLY A 97 -4.02 -39.41 26.69
CA GLY A 97 -3.89 -40.87 26.70
C GLY A 97 -2.52 -41.44 27.06
N LYS A 98 -2.34 -41.67 28.37
CA LYS A 98 -1.42 -42.65 29.01
C LYS A 98 0.09 -42.34 29.04
N SER A 99 0.50 -42.00 30.27
CA SER A 99 1.73 -42.39 30.98
C SER A 99 3.06 -41.82 30.43
N LYS A 100 4.07 -41.47 31.22
CA LYS A 100 4.31 -41.51 32.67
C LYS A 100 5.59 -40.68 32.90
N LYS A 101 5.59 -39.82 33.93
CA LYS A 101 6.75 -39.12 34.54
C LYS A 101 7.36 -38.04 33.62
N THR A 102 7.53 -36.78 34.01
CA THR A 102 8.01 -36.16 35.26
C THR A 102 7.61 -34.67 35.22
N PHE A 103 7.53 -34.04 36.40
CA PHE A 103 7.16 -32.65 36.76
C PHE A 103 5.76 -32.50 37.37
N ASP A 104 5.69 -31.89 38.56
CA ASP A 104 4.46 -31.34 39.11
C ASP A 104 4.24 -29.91 38.57
N ARG A 105 4.02 -29.85 37.26
CA ARG A 105 3.55 -28.68 36.49
C ARG A 105 2.05 -28.43 36.74
N SER A 106 1.52 -28.84 37.90
CA SER A 106 0.14 -29.29 38.08
C SER A 106 -0.78 -28.32 38.83
N LYS A 107 -0.28 -27.19 39.34
CA LYS A 107 -1.09 -26.36 40.25
C LYS A 107 -1.95 -25.30 39.57
N TYR A 108 -1.75 -25.05 38.27
CA TYR A 108 -2.71 -24.36 37.42
C TYR A 108 -2.41 -24.48 35.92
N LYS A 109 -3.42 -24.25 35.07
CA LYS A 109 -3.34 -24.24 33.59
C LYS A 109 -3.93 -22.95 33.05
N VAL A 110 -3.19 -22.16 32.26
CA VAL A 110 -3.71 -20.96 31.57
C VAL A 110 -3.65 -21.18 30.06
N THR A 111 -4.76 -20.92 29.37
CA THR A 111 -4.81 -20.71 27.91
C THR A 111 -5.32 -19.29 27.65
N ASP A 112 -5.36 -18.88 26.37
CA ASP A 112 -6.03 -17.62 25.99
C ASP A 112 -7.52 -17.59 26.38
N ASP A 113 -8.11 -18.77 26.58
CA ASP A 113 -9.54 -18.95 26.81
C ASP A 113 -9.93 -19.41 28.22
N TYR A 114 -9.00 -19.81 29.11
CA TYR A 114 -9.32 -20.19 30.50
C TYR A 114 -8.10 -20.35 31.44
N LEU A 115 -8.30 -20.14 32.76
CA LEU A 115 -7.38 -20.48 33.86
C LEU A 115 -7.98 -21.57 34.75
N VAL A 116 -7.29 -22.69 34.97
CA VAL A 116 -7.68 -23.76 35.90
C VAL A 116 -6.77 -23.72 37.12
N LEU A 117 -7.31 -23.65 38.34
CA LEU A 117 -6.56 -23.71 39.61
C LEU A 117 -6.78 -25.07 40.30
N PHE A 118 -5.76 -25.63 40.94
CA PHE A 118 -5.84 -26.87 41.71
C PHE A 118 -5.51 -26.63 43.20
N ASN A 119 -6.17 -27.35 44.11
CA ASN A 119 -5.91 -27.27 45.54
C ASN A 119 -4.71 -28.16 45.92
N GLU A 120 -3.77 -27.63 46.70
CA GLU A 120 -2.55 -28.33 47.11
C GLU A 120 -2.80 -29.59 47.96
N ASN A 121 -3.98 -29.72 48.55
CA ASN A 121 -4.33 -30.82 49.45
C ASN A 121 -5.25 -31.89 48.82
N ASP A 122 -5.55 -31.78 47.51
CA ASP A 122 -6.48 -32.71 46.84
C ASP A 122 -5.71 -33.80 46.06
N GLU A 123 -5.60 -34.98 46.66
CA GLU A 123 -4.94 -36.15 46.06
C GLU A 123 -5.64 -36.66 44.77
N ASP A 124 -6.89 -36.21 44.52
CA ASP A 124 -7.68 -36.62 43.36
C ASP A 124 -7.41 -35.78 42.08
N GLU A 125 -6.54 -34.76 42.13
CA GLU A 125 -6.26 -33.83 41.02
C GLU A 125 -7.53 -33.17 40.41
N LYS A 126 -8.60 -32.98 41.19
CA LYS A 126 -9.83 -32.33 40.68
C LYS A 126 -9.61 -30.81 40.58
N PRO A 127 -9.98 -30.18 39.46
CA PRO A 127 -9.84 -28.74 39.32
C PRO A 127 -10.72 -28.03 40.35
N PHE A 128 -10.08 -27.14 41.11
CA PHE A 128 -10.68 -26.38 42.21
C PHE A 128 -11.48 -25.17 41.68
N TYR A 129 -10.94 -24.48 40.68
CA TYR A 129 -11.61 -23.39 39.96
C TYR A 129 -11.27 -23.43 38.46
N VAL A 130 -12.23 -23.12 37.60
CA VAL A 130 -12.03 -22.90 36.16
C VAL A 130 -12.56 -21.52 35.82
N LEU A 131 -11.67 -20.55 35.63
CA LEU A 131 -11.98 -19.25 35.06
C LEU A 131 -12.02 -19.38 33.55
N LEU A 132 -13.13 -18.99 32.93
CA LEU A 132 -13.28 -18.97 31.48
C LEU A 132 -12.93 -17.55 30.99
N GLY A 133 -12.37 -17.42 29.79
CA GLY A 133 -11.75 -16.19 29.27
C GLY A 133 -12.64 -14.94 29.35
N GLY A 134 -12.01 -13.77 29.23
CA GLY A 134 -12.67 -12.46 29.36
C GLY A 134 -12.20 -11.69 30.59
N LYS A 135 -13.13 -11.00 31.29
CA LYS A 135 -12.81 -10.12 32.42
C LYS A 135 -12.13 -10.84 33.59
N ASP A 136 -12.47 -12.10 33.83
CA ASP A 136 -11.89 -12.92 34.91
C ASP A 136 -10.38 -13.15 34.73
N LEU A 137 -9.96 -13.46 33.49
CA LEU A 137 -8.55 -13.65 33.15
C LEU A 137 -7.79 -12.32 33.14
N ALA A 138 -8.41 -11.25 32.66
CA ALA A 138 -7.84 -9.91 32.70
C ALA A 138 -7.61 -9.44 34.14
N PHE A 139 -8.55 -9.72 35.05
CA PHE A 139 -8.41 -9.40 36.47
C PHE A 139 -7.24 -10.16 37.12
N CYS A 140 -7.10 -11.45 36.84
CA CYS A 140 -5.99 -12.24 37.37
C CYS A 140 -4.63 -11.74 36.86
N ARG A 141 -4.54 -11.33 35.59
CA ARG A 141 -3.34 -10.70 35.02
C ARG A 141 -3.01 -9.38 35.71
N PHE A 142 -4.03 -8.54 35.91
CA PHE A 142 -3.90 -7.27 36.61
C PHE A 142 -3.40 -7.46 38.05
N LEU A 143 -3.94 -8.43 38.79
CA LEU A 143 -3.49 -8.75 40.15
C LEU A 143 -2.04 -9.28 40.17
N ALA A 144 -1.67 -10.14 39.22
CA ALA A 144 -0.31 -10.65 39.09
C ALA A 144 0.72 -9.54 38.81
N GLN A 145 0.37 -8.57 37.95
CA GLN A 145 1.20 -7.39 37.69
C GLN A 145 1.42 -6.52 38.94
N ARG A 146 0.49 -6.58 39.90
CA ARG A 146 0.58 -5.91 41.20
C ARG A 146 1.29 -6.72 42.28
N GLY A 147 1.85 -7.88 41.93
CA GLY A 147 2.55 -8.75 42.87
C GLY A 147 1.63 -9.41 43.91
N VAL A 148 0.34 -9.56 43.58
CA VAL A 148 -0.63 -10.27 44.43
C VAL A 148 -0.49 -11.77 44.18
N ASP A 149 -0.16 -12.52 45.24
CA ASP A 149 -0.05 -13.98 45.18
C ASP A 149 -1.42 -14.66 45.28
N ILE A 150 -2.01 -14.92 44.12
CA ILE A 150 -3.30 -15.60 43.99
C ILE A 150 -3.14 -17.12 44.23
N ILE A 151 -1.95 -17.68 44.04
CA ILE A 151 -1.73 -19.13 44.00
C ILE A 151 -1.75 -19.72 45.41
N HIS A 152 -1.19 -19.01 46.39
CA HIS A 152 -1.11 -19.47 47.79
C HIS A 152 -2.20 -18.86 48.68
N SER A 153 -3.20 -18.19 48.08
CA SER A 153 -4.33 -17.62 48.82
C SER A 153 -5.31 -18.70 49.28
N GLU A 154 -5.89 -18.52 50.48
CA GLU A 154 -6.93 -19.43 50.98
C GLU A 154 -8.16 -19.44 50.04
N GLU A 155 -8.85 -20.58 49.94
CA GLU A 155 -10.05 -20.74 49.11
C GLU A 155 -11.10 -19.64 49.38
N SER A 156 -11.34 -19.31 50.64
CA SER A 156 -12.29 -18.26 51.05
C SER A 156 -11.91 -16.90 50.48
N VAL A 157 -10.62 -16.57 50.47
CA VAL A 157 -10.07 -15.31 49.93
C VAL A 157 -10.18 -15.28 48.41
N LEU A 158 -9.91 -16.40 47.73
CA LEU A 158 -10.06 -16.50 46.28
C LEU A 158 -11.51 -16.36 45.82
N ARG A 159 -12.45 -16.97 46.55
CA ARG A 159 -13.89 -16.78 46.30
C ARG A 159 -14.29 -15.32 46.47
N GLU A 160 -13.84 -14.69 47.56
CA GLU A 160 -14.14 -13.29 47.85
C GLU A 160 -13.49 -12.31 46.84
N LEU A 161 -12.29 -12.62 46.34
CA LEU A 161 -11.64 -11.86 45.28
C LEU A 161 -12.43 -11.90 43.96
N LEU A 162 -12.81 -13.10 43.52
CA LEU A 162 -13.39 -13.35 42.19
C LEU A 162 -14.89 -13.07 42.12
N SER A 163 -15.61 -13.06 43.25
CA SER A 163 -17.05 -12.74 43.28
C SER A 163 -17.40 -11.54 44.16
N GLY A 164 -16.39 -10.85 44.70
CA GLY A 164 -16.58 -9.74 45.62
C GLY A 164 -16.21 -8.39 45.03
N LYS A 165 -16.06 -7.41 45.94
CA LYS A 165 -15.95 -6.00 45.59
C LYS A 165 -14.73 -5.70 44.71
N ALA A 166 -13.59 -6.38 44.92
CA ALA A 166 -12.38 -6.16 44.13
C ALA A 166 -12.59 -6.45 42.63
N PHE A 167 -13.23 -7.58 42.31
CA PHE A 167 -13.55 -7.94 40.92
C PHE A 167 -14.63 -7.05 40.32
N GLU A 168 -15.64 -6.66 41.11
CA GLU A 168 -16.66 -5.71 40.66
C GLU A 168 -16.04 -4.34 40.31
N THR A 169 -15.15 -3.83 41.18
CA THR A 169 -14.43 -2.58 40.94
C THR A 169 -13.47 -2.68 39.76
N PHE A 170 -12.76 -3.80 39.58
CA PHE A 170 -11.97 -4.04 38.37
C PHE A 170 -12.82 -4.08 37.10
N SER A 171 -13.99 -4.71 37.15
CA SER A 171 -14.89 -4.74 36.00
C SER A 171 -15.35 -3.33 35.61
N LYS A 172 -15.63 -2.46 36.61
CA LYS A 172 -15.94 -1.04 36.40
C LYS A 172 -14.76 -0.29 35.81
N LEU A 173 -13.55 -0.52 36.31
CA LEU A 173 -12.31 0.07 35.79
C LEU A 173 -12.12 -0.27 34.31
N ALA A 174 -12.25 -1.54 33.95
CA ALA A 174 -12.13 -2.01 32.58
C ALA A 174 -13.18 -1.39 31.67
N ASP A 175 -14.42 -1.25 32.13
CA ASP A 175 -15.49 -0.58 31.38
C ASP A 175 -15.23 0.93 31.26
N THR A 176 -14.72 1.59 32.29
CA THR A 176 -14.35 3.02 32.26
C THR A 176 -13.27 3.30 31.23
N ILE A 177 -12.19 2.51 31.22
CA ILE A 177 -11.11 2.65 30.24
C ILE A 177 -11.65 2.42 28.83
N HIS A 178 -12.38 1.32 28.62
CA HIS A 178 -12.95 1.00 27.31
C HIS A 178 -13.89 2.10 26.79
N ASN A 179 -14.78 2.61 27.63
CA ASN A 179 -15.70 3.68 27.24
C ASN A 179 -14.96 4.98 26.91
N GLY A 180 -13.93 5.35 27.70
CA GLY A 180 -13.10 6.52 27.42
C GLY A 180 -12.35 6.38 26.09
N GLU A 181 -11.82 5.19 25.78
CA GLU A 181 -11.18 4.89 24.50
C GLU A 181 -12.15 4.98 23.31
N GLU A 182 -13.36 4.42 23.43
CA GLU A 182 -14.35 4.47 22.35
C GLU A 182 -14.87 5.90 22.13
N GLU A 183 -15.05 6.69 23.19
CA GLU A 183 -15.44 8.09 23.09
C GLU A 183 -14.32 8.94 22.47
N ALA A 184 -13.06 8.72 22.86
CA ALA A 184 -11.90 9.36 22.25
C ALA A 184 -11.78 9.02 20.75
N LYS A 185 -11.94 7.74 20.38
CA LYS A 185 -11.99 7.32 18.95
C LYS A 185 -13.09 8.03 18.19
N THR A 186 -14.27 8.17 18.80
CA THR A 186 -15.42 8.85 18.19
C THR A 186 -15.08 10.30 17.89
N ILE A 187 -14.48 11.01 18.85
CA ILE A 187 -14.05 12.40 18.68
C ILE A 187 -12.99 12.53 17.59
N VAL A 188 -12.01 11.63 17.55
CA VAL A 188 -10.98 11.62 16.50
C VAL A 188 -11.59 11.42 15.12
N LEU A 189 -12.60 10.55 15.00
CA LEU A 189 -13.34 10.36 13.75
C LEU A 189 -14.14 11.62 13.37
N GLU A 190 -14.82 12.26 14.33
CA GLU A 190 -15.53 13.53 14.11
C GLU A 190 -14.58 14.65 13.62
N GLU A 191 -13.40 14.78 14.23
CA GLU A 191 -12.39 15.76 13.83
C GLU A 191 -11.88 15.49 12.41
N ARG A 192 -11.57 14.22 12.10
CA ARG A 192 -11.15 13.80 10.75
C ARG A 192 -12.23 14.05 9.70
N ASP A 193 -13.48 13.81 10.03
CA ASP A 193 -14.62 14.07 9.15
C ASP A 193 -14.81 15.56 8.87
N SER A 194 -14.67 16.38 9.91
CA SER A 194 -14.67 17.84 9.77
C SER A 194 -13.52 18.30 8.87
N TYR A 195 -12.33 17.72 9.08
CA TYR A 195 -11.14 18.02 8.31
C TYR A 195 -11.25 17.66 6.82
N ALA A 196 -11.76 16.47 6.50
CA ALA A 196 -12.01 16.06 5.11
C ALA A 196 -12.97 17.03 4.40
N ARG A 197 -14.03 17.45 5.11
CA ARG A 197 -15.03 18.38 4.58
C ARG A 197 -14.44 19.76 4.30
N ASP A 198 -13.64 20.30 5.22
CA ASP A 198 -12.95 21.58 5.06
C ASP A 198 -12.05 21.56 3.82
N LEU A 199 -11.21 20.54 3.68
CA LEU A 199 -10.31 20.40 2.52
C LEU A 199 -11.08 20.26 1.21
N LYS A 200 -12.16 19.47 1.20
CA LYS A 200 -13.02 19.29 0.03
C LYS A 200 -13.71 20.59 -0.38
N GLN A 201 -14.20 21.36 0.59
CA GLN A 201 -14.79 22.67 0.35
C GLN A 201 -13.75 23.69 -0.13
N GLU A 202 -12.55 23.66 0.44
CA GLU A 202 -11.44 24.50 0.01
C GLU A 202 -11.04 24.19 -1.44
N LEU A 203 -10.88 22.91 -1.78
CA LEU A 203 -10.59 22.47 -3.14
C LEU A 203 -11.68 22.91 -4.13
N SER A 204 -12.96 22.76 -3.74
CA SER A 204 -14.10 23.23 -4.54
C SER A 204 -14.03 24.73 -4.80
N PHE A 205 -13.82 25.53 -3.75
CA PHE A 205 -13.68 26.98 -3.85
C PHE A 205 -12.49 27.38 -4.73
N PHE A 206 -11.38 26.64 -4.61
CA PHE A 206 -10.18 26.87 -5.37
C PHE A 206 -10.40 26.61 -6.87
N ILE A 207 -11.09 25.52 -7.22
CA ILE A 207 -11.49 25.20 -8.61
C ILE A 207 -12.42 26.27 -9.16
N GLU A 208 -13.46 26.67 -8.42
CA GLU A 208 -14.40 27.72 -8.83
C GLU A 208 -13.71 29.07 -9.06
N SER A 209 -12.76 29.42 -8.20
CA SER A 209 -11.97 30.65 -8.32
C SER A 209 -11.07 30.62 -9.56
N ALA A 210 -10.42 29.49 -9.84
CA ALA A 210 -9.59 29.31 -11.03
C ALA A 210 -10.39 29.39 -12.34
N VAL A 211 -11.64 28.92 -12.35
CA VAL A 211 -12.52 28.99 -13.54
C VAL A 211 -13.15 30.38 -13.74
N SER A 212 -13.48 31.08 -12.65
CA SER A 212 -14.20 32.37 -12.72
C SER A 212 -13.29 33.57 -13.02
N GLN A 213 -11.98 33.43 -12.84
CA GLN A 213 -11.01 34.50 -13.06
C GLN A 213 -10.03 34.12 -14.17
N ASP A 214 -10.24 34.64 -15.38
CA ASP A 214 -9.39 34.39 -16.58
C ASP A 214 -7.88 34.62 -16.37
N SER A 215 -7.46 35.30 -15.29
CA SER A 215 -6.09 35.72 -15.02
C SER A 215 -5.41 35.05 -13.81
N THR A 216 -6.09 34.19 -13.06
CA THR A 216 -5.53 33.64 -11.82
C THR A 216 -4.78 32.35 -12.13
N ILE A 217 -3.48 32.33 -11.82
CA ILE A 217 -2.66 31.12 -11.95
C ILE A 217 -3.12 30.14 -10.87
N ILE A 218 -3.35 28.89 -11.27
CA ILE A 218 -3.62 27.81 -10.32
C ILE A 218 -2.41 27.66 -9.41
N ASP A 219 -2.60 27.95 -8.12
CA ASP A 219 -1.64 27.68 -7.04
C ASP A 219 -1.46 26.16 -6.86
N THR A 220 -0.46 25.61 -7.54
CA THR A 220 -0.16 24.17 -7.47
C THR A 220 0.47 23.75 -6.16
N ASP A 221 1.06 24.69 -5.41
CA ASP A 221 1.64 24.39 -4.10
C ASP A 221 0.52 24.13 -3.09
N ARG A 222 -0.54 24.95 -3.12
CA ARG A 222 -1.72 24.70 -2.30
C ARG A 222 -2.49 23.44 -2.72
N LEU A 223 -2.61 23.17 -4.02
CA LEU A 223 -3.17 21.88 -4.47
C LEU A 223 -2.38 20.70 -3.93
N LYS A 224 -1.05 20.74 -4.00
CA LYS A 224 -0.19 19.69 -3.45
C LYS A 224 -0.44 19.50 -1.97
N GLU A 225 -0.50 20.59 -1.22
CA GLU A 225 -0.78 20.55 0.22
C GLU A 225 -2.13 19.88 0.51
N ILE A 226 -3.21 20.28 -0.17
CA ILE A 226 -4.53 19.66 0.00
C ILE A 226 -4.47 18.15 -0.23
N PHE A 227 -3.85 17.70 -1.34
CA PHE A 227 -3.71 16.27 -1.64
C PHE A 227 -2.82 15.56 -0.62
N ASP A 228 -1.68 16.15 -0.24
CA ASP A 228 -0.76 15.60 0.76
C ASP A 228 -1.48 15.36 2.10
N LEU A 229 -2.40 16.25 2.46
CA LEU A 229 -3.13 16.13 3.71
C LEU A 229 -4.26 15.12 3.61
N TYR A 230 -4.90 15.05 2.45
CA TYR A 230 -5.97 14.09 2.20
C TYR A 230 -5.45 12.64 2.22
N GLN A 231 -4.20 12.40 1.82
CA GLN A 231 -3.56 11.07 1.88
C GLN A 231 -3.54 10.49 3.31
N HIS A 232 -3.56 11.37 4.33
CA HIS A 232 -3.50 11.00 5.74
C HIS A 232 -4.89 10.84 6.37
N ILE A 233 -5.95 11.17 5.64
CA ILE A 233 -7.32 10.88 6.04
C ILE A 233 -7.53 9.41 5.73
N PRO A 234 -7.68 8.53 6.74
CA PRO A 234 -7.71 7.08 6.51
C PRO A 234 -8.98 6.67 5.76
N SER A 235 -8.97 6.79 4.44
CA SER A 235 -9.87 6.09 3.55
C SER A 235 -9.29 4.71 3.36
N ARG A 236 -9.87 3.70 4.00
CA ARG A 236 -9.89 2.43 3.28
C ARG A 236 -11.23 2.12 2.66
N PHE A 237 -12.41 2.37 3.24
CA PHE A 237 -13.66 1.95 2.58
C PHE A 237 -14.98 2.65 3.00
N THR A 238 -15.01 3.93 3.36
CA THR A 238 -16.21 4.50 4.03
C THR A 238 -16.78 5.76 3.37
N GLY A 239 -17.60 5.60 2.33
CA GLY A 239 -18.66 6.55 1.91
C GLY A 239 -18.29 7.59 0.84
N GLU A 240 -19.16 7.73 -0.18
CA GLU A 240 -19.06 8.74 -1.27
C GLU A 240 -18.78 10.18 -0.77
N GLN A 241 -19.20 10.49 0.46
CA GLN A 241 -19.04 11.80 1.07
C GLN A 241 -17.57 12.26 1.23
N TYR A 242 -16.62 11.33 1.39
CA TYR A 242 -15.19 11.64 1.52
C TYR A 242 -14.38 11.44 0.23
N SER A 243 -15.02 11.00 -0.85
CA SER A 243 -14.35 10.91 -2.14
C SER A 243 -14.02 12.32 -2.66
N LEU A 244 -12.79 12.51 -3.15
CA LEU A 244 -12.35 13.70 -3.89
C LEU A 244 -12.58 13.57 -5.40
N GLU A 245 -13.14 12.46 -5.87
CA GLU A 245 -13.38 12.25 -7.30
C GLU A 245 -14.24 13.36 -7.93
N PRO A 246 -15.33 13.86 -7.30
CA PRO A 246 -16.11 14.95 -7.89
C PRO A 246 -15.29 16.24 -8.08
N GLU A 247 -14.50 16.62 -7.08
CA GLU A 247 -13.65 17.80 -7.11
C GLU A 247 -12.50 17.62 -8.12
N PHE A 248 -11.89 16.44 -8.16
CA PHE A 248 -10.88 16.14 -9.16
C PHE A 248 -11.45 16.19 -10.58
N ASN A 249 -12.59 15.56 -10.83
CA ASN A 249 -13.30 15.66 -12.12
C ASN A 249 -13.60 17.13 -12.48
N ALA A 250 -14.05 17.94 -11.51
CA ALA A 250 -14.30 19.37 -11.71
C ALA A 250 -13.01 20.14 -12.06
N LEU A 251 -11.88 19.82 -11.43
CA LEU A 251 -10.57 20.38 -11.76
C LEU A 251 -10.13 20.02 -13.19
N ILE A 252 -10.35 18.76 -13.60
CA ILE A 252 -10.04 18.28 -14.94
C ILE A 252 -10.95 18.91 -15.99
N ASP A 253 -12.24 19.08 -15.70
CA ASP A 253 -13.17 19.78 -16.58
C ASP A 253 -12.86 21.28 -16.69
N ALA A 254 -12.48 21.91 -15.56
CA ALA A 254 -12.07 23.31 -15.50
C ALA A 254 -10.91 23.61 -16.47
N LYS A 255 -10.00 22.65 -16.66
CA LYS A 255 -8.87 22.76 -17.60
C LYS A 255 -9.27 23.21 -19.00
N LYS A 256 -10.47 22.86 -19.47
CA LYS A 256 -11.01 23.25 -20.80
C LYS A 256 -11.23 24.76 -20.94
N SER A 257 -11.42 25.45 -19.81
CA SER A 257 -11.71 26.89 -19.74
C SER A 257 -10.48 27.72 -19.35
N LEU A 258 -9.35 27.09 -19.02
CA LEU A 258 -8.14 27.78 -18.58
C LEU A 258 -7.32 28.33 -19.75
N THR A 259 -6.50 29.34 -19.46
CA THR A 259 -5.49 29.84 -20.40
C THR A 259 -4.40 28.79 -20.67
N PRO A 260 -3.69 28.84 -21.82
CA PRO A 260 -2.62 27.88 -22.11
C PRO A 260 -1.51 27.81 -21.06
N GLU A 261 -1.21 28.94 -20.41
CA GLU A 261 -0.21 29.02 -19.33
C GLU A 261 -0.68 28.23 -18.10
N ASN A 262 -1.92 28.46 -17.66
CA ASN A 262 -2.53 27.73 -16.55
C ASN A 262 -2.68 26.23 -16.83
N VAL A 263 -3.05 25.87 -18.05
CA VAL A 263 -3.07 24.46 -18.50
C VAL A 263 -1.69 23.84 -18.37
N SER A 264 -0.62 24.56 -18.75
CA SER A 264 0.75 24.08 -18.62
C SER A 264 1.17 23.88 -17.16
N VAL A 265 0.81 24.82 -16.28
CA VAL A 265 1.09 24.75 -14.84
C VAL A 265 0.36 23.55 -14.20
N LEU A 266 -0.94 23.41 -14.47
CA LEU A 266 -1.74 22.30 -13.96
C LEU A 266 -1.21 20.95 -14.48
N ASN A 267 -0.90 20.85 -15.78
CA ASN A 267 -0.32 19.64 -16.36
C ASN A 267 1.00 19.23 -15.68
N ASN A 268 1.83 20.19 -15.31
CA ASN A 268 3.08 19.92 -14.61
C ASN A 268 2.84 19.41 -13.18
N PHE A 269 1.83 19.97 -12.49
CA PHE A 269 1.39 19.47 -11.19
C PHE A 269 0.91 18.02 -11.27
N LEU A 270 0.01 17.71 -12.22
CA LEU A 270 -0.53 16.36 -12.41
C LEU A 270 0.58 15.35 -12.70
N GLU A 271 1.55 15.72 -13.54
CA GLU A 271 2.69 14.83 -13.91
C GLU A 271 3.69 14.64 -12.75
N THR A 272 3.85 15.64 -11.87
CA THR A 272 4.82 15.58 -10.76
C THR A 272 4.25 14.88 -9.52
N ASN A 273 2.93 14.96 -9.33
CA ASN A 273 2.24 14.44 -8.14
C ASN A 273 1.32 13.26 -8.49
N GLU A 274 1.62 12.56 -9.58
CA GLU A 274 0.81 11.44 -10.08
C GLU A 274 0.58 10.38 -9.00
N GLU A 275 1.64 9.91 -8.33
CA GLU A 275 1.55 8.90 -7.27
C GLU A 275 0.57 9.35 -6.18
N LEU A 276 0.78 10.55 -5.61
CA LEU A 276 -0.08 11.16 -4.61
C LEU A 276 -1.56 11.22 -5.04
N ILE A 277 -1.82 11.59 -6.31
CA ILE A 277 -3.18 11.66 -6.84
C ILE A 277 -3.83 10.26 -6.84
N PHE A 278 -3.09 9.22 -7.23
CA PHE A 278 -3.58 7.84 -7.16
C PHE A 278 -3.78 7.36 -5.73
N GLU A 279 -2.92 7.74 -4.77
CA GLU A 279 -3.11 7.39 -3.35
C GLU A 279 -4.41 7.97 -2.79
N VAL A 280 -4.72 9.21 -3.19
CA VAL A 280 -5.87 9.97 -2.67
C VAL A 280 -7.19 9.55 -3.33
N LEU A 281 -7.20 9.34 -4.65
CA LEU A 281 -8.42 8.97 -5.39
C LEU A 281 -8.73 7.47 -5.30
N GLY A 282 -7.73 6.65 -4.98
CA GLY A 282 -7.86 5.20 -4.90
C GLY A 282 -7.79 4.52 -6.26
N GLU A 283 -7.46 3.22 -6.23
CA GLU A 283 -7.30 2.39 -7.43
C GLU A 283 -8.62 2.24 -8.20
N ASP A 284 -9.73 2.06 -7.48
CA ASP A 284 -11.05 1.82 -8.07
C ASP A 284 -11.50 2.95 -8.99
N TYR A 285 -11.17 4.22 -8.67
CA TYR A 285 -11.56 5.36 -9.49
C TYR A 285 -11.00 5.29 -10.93
N PHE A 286 -9.73 4.91 -11.09
CA PHE A 286 -9.14 4.74 -12.42
C PHE A 286 -9.80 3.58 -13.20
N PHE A 287 -10.16 2.48 -12.51
CA PHE A 287 -10.81 1.33 -13.14
C PHE A 287 -12.29 1.54 -13.43
N GLU A 288 -12.99 2.28 -12.58
CA GLU A 288 -14.38 2.66 -12.80
C GLU A 288 -14.49 3.60 -14.01
N LEU A 289 -13.56 4.56 -14.14
CA LEU A 289 -13.42 5.38 -15.35
C LEU A 289 -13.12 4.53 -16.59
N SER A 290 -12.24 3.53 -16.47
CA SER A 290 -11.89 2.67 -17.61
C SER A 290 -13.08 1.87 -18.13
N GLY A 291 -14.10 1.56 -17.31
CA GLY A 291 -15.20 0.67 -17.69
C GLY A 291 -14.73 -0.72 -18.18
N GLY A 292 -13.49 -1.12 -17.84
CA GLY A 292 -12.79 -2.24 -18.46
C GLY A 292 -12.14 -1.90 -19.81
N GLY A 293 -11.55 -0.71 -19.92
CA GLY A 293 -11.09 -0.09 -21.15
C GLY A 293 -10.11 -0.94 -21.97
N ASP A 294 -10.10 -0.69 -23.28
CA ASP A 294 -9.24 -1.40 -24.25
C ASP A 294 -7.75 -0.97 -24.16
N SER A 295 -7.41 0.11 -23.42
CA SER A 295 -6.08 0.75 -23.43
C SER A 295 -5.84 1.64 -22.19
N PHE A 296 -4.82 1.32 -21.38
CA PHE A 296 -4.45 2.12 -20.19
C PHE A 296 -4.07 3.57 -20.53
N GLU A 297 -3.54 3.82 -21.73
CA GLU A 297 -3.23 5.17 -22.18
C GLU A 297 -4.49 6.02 -22.39
N ASP A 298 -5.56 5.43 -22.91
CA ASP A 298 -6.80 6.18 -23.13
C ASP A 298 -7.45 6.51 -21.78
N ASP A 299 -7.44 5.57 -20.84
CA ASP A 299 -7.94 5.77 -19.47
C ASP A 299 -7.11 6.83 -18.72
N TYR A 300 -5.78 6.76 -18.82
CA TYR A 300 -4.87 7.76 -18.24
C TYR A 300 -5.09 9.14 -18.86
N ARG A 301 -5.27 9.20 -20.18
CA ARG A 301 -5.57 10.45 -20.88
C ARG A 301 -6.90 11.02 -20.40
N GLU A 302 -7.92 10.19 -20.19
CA GLU A 302 -9.24 10.61 -19.72
C GLU A 302 -9.19 11.11 -18.28
N MET A 303 -8.62 10.32 -17.36
CA MET A 303 -8.48 10.68 -15.94
C MET A 303 -7.83 12.04 -15.75
N PHE A 304 -6.74 12.33 -16.47
CA PHE A 304 -6.01 13.59 -16.35
C PHE A 304 -6.44 14.67 -17.36
N GLY A 305 -7.51 14.43 -18.13
CA GLY A 305 -8.03 15.34 -19.16
C GLY A 305 -6.96 15.80 -20.15
N TYR A 306 -6.05 14.91 -20.54
CA TYR A 306 -5.08 15.19 -21.58
C TYR A 306 -5.75 15.08 -22.95
N THR A 307 -5.36 15.95 -23.87
CA THR A 307 -5.71 15.85 -25.28
C THR A 307 -4.76 14.89 -25.99
N GLY A 308 -5.20 14.31 -27.12
CA GLY A 308 -4.31 13.49 -27.95
C GLY A 308 -3.07 14.26 -28.43
N LYS A 309 -3.17 15.58 -28.58
CA LYS A 309 -2.02 16.44 -28.91
C LYS A 309 -1.03 16.53 -27.76
N GLU A 310 -1.50 16.72 -26.52
CA GLU A 310 -0.63 16.77 -25.34
C GLU A 310 0.10 15.43 -25.12
N ILE A 311 -0.61 14.30 -25.23
CA ILE A 311 -0.01 12.97 -25.17
C ILE A 311 1.05 12.79 -26.28
N TRP A 312 0.76 13.25 -27.50
CA TRP A 312 1.71 13.16 -28.61
C TRP A 312 2.98 13.98 -28.38
N GLU A 313 2.86 15.22 -27.87
CA GLU A 313 4.04 16.01 -27.52
C GLU A 313 4.85 15.37 -26.38
N ARG A 314 4.19 14.74 -25.39
CA ARG A 314 4.88 13.95 -24.36
C ARG A 314 5.64 12.77 -24.96
N ARG A 315 5.00 11.99 -25.84
CA ARG A 315 5.66 10.89 -26.55
C ARG A 315 6.91 11.35 -27.30
N LYS A 316 6.87 12.49 -28.00
CA LYS A 316 8.06 13.04 -28.67
C LYS A 316 9.19 13.34 -27.70
N ARG A 317 8.91 14.04 -26.60
CA ARG A 317 9.90 14.34 -25.55
C ARG A 317 10.47 13.06 -24.95
N ASN A 318 9.63 12.08 -24.68
CA ASN A 318 10.02 10.78 -24.16
C ASN A 318 10.95 10.05 -25.14
N TRP A 319 10.64 10.06 -26.44
CA TRP A 319 11.49 9.46 -27.46
C TRP A 319 12.84 10.18 -27.61
N GLU A 320 12.87 11.50 -27.49
CA GLU A 320 14.11 12.27 -27.42
C GLU A 320 14.95 11.90 -26.18
N ASN A 321 14.29 11.72 -25.03
CA ASN A 321 14.95 11.28 -23.79
C ASN A 321 15.51 9.86 -23.92
N VAL A 322 14.76 8.94 -24.53
CA VAL A 322 15.26 7.58 -24.83
C VAL A 322 16.45 7.66 -25.78
N ASN A 323 16.39 8.43 -26.86
CA ASN A 323 17.51 8.59 -27.80
C ASN A 323 18.77 9.11 -27.12
N LYS A 324 18.60 10.11 -26.25
CA LYS A 324 19.68 10.65 -25.44
C LYS A 324 20.26 9.58 -24.54
N TYR A 325 19.43 8.83 -23.81
CA TYR A 325 19.87 7.73 -22.95
C TYR A 325 20.61 6.64 -23.73
N LEU A 326 20.10 6.24 -24.89
CA LEU A 326 20.77 5.26 -25.74
C LEU A 326 22.16 5.72 -26.19
N THR A 327 22.31 7.01 -26.49
CA THR A 327 23.58 7.58 -27.02
C THR A 327 24.58 7.89 -25.92
N ASP A 328 24.12 8.55 -24.85
CA ASP A 328 24.97 9.09 -23.79
C ASP A 328 25.35 8.02 -22.76
N GLU A 329 24.46 7.04 -22.50
CA GLU A 329 24.66 6.01 -21.48
C GLU A 329 24.96 4.65 -22.11
N VAL A 330 24.03 4.10 -22.92
CA VAL A 330 24.15 2.73 -23.44
C VAL A 330 25.33 2.60 -24.42
N ALA A 331 25.43 3.51 -25.40
CA ALA A 331 26.51 3.51 -26.39
C ALA A 331 27.87 3.72 -25.73
N ALA A 332 27.97 4.71 -24.83
CA ALA A 332 29.20 5.07 -24.14
C ALA A 332 29.71 3.91 -23.28
N ARG A 333 28.80 3.19 -22.62
CA ARG A 333 29.12 2.02 -21.81
C ARG A 333 29.46 0.78 -22.65
N GLY A 334 28.93 0.66 -23.87
CA GLY A 334 29.28 -0.40 -24.83
C GLY A 334 28.68 -1.77 -24.52
N TYR A 335 27.64 -1.81 -23.69
CA TYR A 335 26.79 -2.98 -23.48
C TYR A 335 25.42 -2.61 -22.91
N LEU A 336 24.44 -3.48 -23.20
CA LEU A 336 23.07 -3.44 -22.71
C LEU A 336 22.91 -4.29 -21.44
N THR A 337 22.03 -3.89 -20.54
CA THR A 337 21.64 -4.55 -19.30
C THR A 337 20.12 -4.68 -19.23
N VAL A 338 19.62 -5.51 -18.33
CA VAL A 338 18.17 -5.61 -18.07
C VAL A 338 17.63 -4.29 -17.52
N ASP A 339 18.38 -3.61 -16.66
CA ASP A 339 17.99 -2.30 -16.12
C ASP A 339 17.86 -1.23 -17.21
N ASP A 340 18.64 -1.30 -18.29
CA ASP A 340 18.45 -0.36 -19.41
C ASP A 340 17.11 -0.58 -20.11
N LEU A 341 16.64 -1.82 -20.23
CA LEU A 341 15.32 -2.11 -20.80
C LEU A 341 14.22 -1.53 -19.92
N ARG A 342 14.37 -1.65 -18.59
CA ARG A 342 13.47 -1.01 -17.62
C ARG A 342 13.50 0.51 -17.75
N GLN A 343 14.69 1.10 -17.83
CA GLN A 343 14.87 2.55 -17.93
C GLN A 343 14.33 3.11 -19.25
N ILE A 344 14.55 2.41 -20.37
CA ILE A 344 13.98 2.75 -21.68
C ILE A 344 12.46 2.76 -21.58
N HIS A 345 11.86 1.77 -20.92
CA HIS A 345 10.42 1.72 -20.71
C HIS A 345 9.93 2.95 -19.93
N ILE A 346 10.48 3.19 -18.74
CA ILE A 346 10.14 4.35 -17.89
C ILE A 346 10.25 5.65 -18.69
N LEU A 347 11.36 5.87 -19.39
CA LEU A 347 11.57 7.09 -20.19
C LEU A 347 10.57 7.21 -21.35
N SER A 348 10.20 6.09 -21.98
CA SER A 348 9.30 6.09 -23.13
C SER A 348 7.83 6.33 -22.76
N THR A 349 7.42 5.97 -21.55
CA THR A 349 6.01 5.97 -21.12
C THR A 349 5.66 7.01 -20.06
N LYS A 350 6.65 7.73 -19.50
CA LYS A 350 6.43 8.79 -18.51
C LYS A 350 5.37 9.81 -18.96
N GLY A 351 4.33 10.04 -18.15
CA GLY A 351 3.26 10.99 -18.45
C GLY A 351 2.38 10.60 -19.66
N VAL A 352 2.47 9.34 -20.11
CA VAL A 352 1.64 8.74 -21.16
C VAL A 352 0.91 7.51 -20.64
N LEU A 353 1.54 6.77 -19.74
CA LEU A 353 0.95 5.67 -18.98
C LEU A 353 1.08 5.94 -17.48
N PRO A 354 0.20 5.32 -16.66
CA PRO A 354 0.31 5.39 -15.21
C PRO A 354 1.67 4.89 -14.70
N PHE A 355 2.15 5.42 -13.57
CA PHE A 355 3.43 5.04 -12.97
C PHE A 355 3.52 3.53 -12.67
N PHE A 356 2.42 2.89 -12.26
CA PHE A 356 2.36 1.45 -12.01
C PHE A 356 2.45 0.60 -13.29
N CYS A 357 2.26 1.18 -14.48
CA CYS A 357 2.53 0.52 -15.75
C CYS A 357 4.01 0.64 -16.15
N GLN A 358 4.83 1.36 -15.40
CA GLN A 358 6.25 1.57 -15.73
C GLN A 358 7.13 0.47 -15.13
N GLY A 359 8.04 -0.06 -15.94
CA GLY A 359 8.97 -1.11 -15.55
C GLY A 359 8.55 -2.47 -16.09
N PHE A 360 8.92 -3.55 -15.40
CA PHE A 360 8.51 -4.90 -15.79
C PHE A 360 7.32 -5.38 -14.98
N ARG A 361 6.47 -6.20 -15.59
CA ARG A 361 5.24 -6.75 -14.97
C ARG A 361 5.46 -7.62 -13.72
N ASN A 362 6.71 -7.94 -13.39
CA ASN A 362 7.11 -8.68 -12.19
C ASN A 362 7.83 -7.81 -11.15
N ASP A 363 8.03 -6.51 -11.40
CA ASP A 363 8.66 -5.60 -10.43
C ASP A 363 7.76 -5.43 -9.19
N ARG A 364 8.36 -5.48 -7.99
CA ARG A 364 7.65 -5.38 -6.70
C ARG A 364 6.85 -4.09 -6.52
N ASN A 365 7.21 -3.03 -7.23
CA ASN A 365 6.54 -1.73 -7.17
C ASN A 365 5.20 -1.71 -7.91
N ILE A 366 4.88 -2.76 -8.68
CA ILE A 366 3.52 -3.06 -9.14
C ILE A 366 2.64 -3.51 -7.94
N GLY A 367 3.21 -3.62 -6.73
CA GLY A 367 2.48 -3.92 -5.48
C GLY A 367 1.39 -2.92 -5.08
N TRP A 368 1.30 -1.76 -5.75
CA TRP A 368 0.13 -0.87 -5.75
C TRP A 368 -1.06 -1.41 -6.56
N TYR A 369 -0.95 -2.63 -7.08
CA TYR A 369 -1.90 -3.23 -7.98
C TYR A 369 -1.95 -4.73 -7.71
N GLN A 370 -3.13 -5.28 -7.45
CA GLN A 370 -3.23 -6.73 -7.34
C GLN A 370 -2.88 -7.34 -8.70
N ALA A 371 -1.85 -8.20 -8.72
CA ALA A 371 -1.41 -8.98 -9.88
C ALA A 371 -2.55 -9.79 -10.56
N GLU A 372 -3.73 -9.88 -9.94
CA GLU A 372 -4.95 -10.48 -10.48
C GLU A 372 -5.55 -9.72 -11.66
N HIS A 373 -5.44 -8.39 -11.69
CA HIS A 373 -5.95 -7.55 -12.78
C HIS A 373 -5.01 -7.50 -14.00
N PHE A 374 -3.70 -7.70 -13.79
CA PHE A 374 -2.70 -7.86 -14.86
C PHE A 374 -2.55 -9.31 -15.36
N LYS A 375 -3.47 -10.21 -15.01
CA LYS A 375 -3.55 -11.53 -15.66
C LYS A 375 -4.10 -11.38 -17.08
N GLU A 376 -3.42 -10.59 -17.90
CA GLU A 376 -3.53 -10.70 -19.35
C GLU A 376 -3.08 -12.12 -19.70
N THR A 377 -4.08 -12.97 -19.91
CA THR A 377 -3.89 -14.30 -20.46
C THR A 377 -3.62 -14.14 -21.94
N VAL A 378 -2.40 -13.73 -22.28
CA VAL A 378 -1.92 -13.66 -23.65
C VAL A 378 -1.97 -15.07 -24.23
N THR A 379 -2.99 -15.32 -25.04
CA THR A 379 -3.21 -16.60 -25.69
C THR A 379 -2.52 -16.57 -27.06
N ILE A 380 -1.46 -17.38 -27.26
CA ILE A 380 -0.79 -17.55 -28.56
C ILE A 380 -1.14 -18.95 -29.08
N GLY A 381 -2.18 -19.04 -29.90
CA GLY A 381 -2.71 -20.31 -30.39
C GLY A 381 -3.58 -21.02 -29.36
N LYS A 382 -3.33 -22.31 -29.10
CA LYS A 382 -3.97 -23.10 -28.03
C LYS A 382 -3.13 -23.18 -26.75
N GLU A 383 -1.99 -22.49 -26.70
CA GLU A 383 -1.08 -22.49 -25.56
C GLU A 383 -0.88 -21.04 -25.06
N VAL A 384 -0.96 -20.86 -23.74
CA VAL A 384 -0.54 -19.63 -23.07
C VAL A 384 0.99 -19.64 -23.11
N ARG A 385 1.60 -18.66 -23.79
CA ARG A 385 3.06 -18.57 -23.96
C ARG A 385 3.58 -17.18 -23.63
N THR A 386 3.02 -16.52 -22.62
CA THR A 386 3.80 -15.51 -21.90
C THR A 386 4.86 -16.21 -21.08
N THR A 387 6.06 -15.63 -21.01
CA THR A 387 7.02 -16.02 -19.97
C THR A 387 6.35 -15.75 -18.64
N GLU A 388 6.24 -16.75 -17.76
CA GLU A 388 5.65 -16.52 -16.45
C GLU A 388 6.42 -15.40 -15.73
N ALA A 389 5.75 -14.57 -14.93
CA ALA A 389 6.39 -13.45 -14.24
C ALA A 389 7.62 -13.89 -13.41
N VAL A 390 7.58 -15.13 -12.89
CA VAL A 390 8.67 -15.77 -12.15
C VAL A 390 9.88 -16.15 -13.01
N GLU A 391 9.71 -16.32 -14.31
CA GLU A 391 10.78 -16.68 -15.26
C GLU A 391 11.27 -15.47 -16.09
N LEU A 392 10.58 -14.32 -15.98
CA LEU A 392 10.81 -13.16 -16.83
C LEU A 392 12.23 -12.60 -16.68
N ASP A 393 12.75 -12.48 -15.45
CA ASP A 393 14.09 -11.94 -15.21
C ASP A 393 15.17 -12.78 -15.90
N ALA A 394 15.11 -14.11 -15.76
CA ALA A 394 16.06 -15.02 -16.39
C ALA A 394 15.96 -14.97 -17.93
N ALA A 395 14.75 -14.84 -18.47
CA ALA A 395 14.53 -14.70 -19.91
C ALA A 395 15.10 -13.37 -20.44
N LEU A 396 14.89 -12.27 -19.72
CA LEU A 396 15.42 -10.95 -20.05
C LEU A 396 16.96 -10.93 -19.98
N GLU A 397 17.56 -11.52 -18.94
CA GLU A 397 19.02 -11.66 -18.83
C GLU A 397 19.61 -12.42 -20.02
N LEU A 398 18.99 -13.54 -20.39
CA LEU A 398 19.42 -14.33 -21.55
C LEU A 398 19.28 -13.53 -22.84
N LEU A 399 18.18 -12.81 -23.03
CA LEU A 399 17.94 -11.99 -24.22
C LEU A 399 18.97 -10.85 -24.33
N VAL A 400 19.22 -10.13 -23.23
CA VAL A 400 20.23 -9.08 -23.16
C VAL A 400 21.63 -9.64 -23.46
N SER A 401 21.94 -10.83 -22.96
CA SER A 401 23.18 -11.54 -23.27
C SER A 401 23.30 -11.85 -24.77
N LYS A 402 22.22 -12.30 -25.42
CA LYS A 402 22.18 -12.53 -26.88
C LYS A 402 22.35 -11.21 -27.65
N ALA A 403 21.64 -10.15 -27.24
CA ALA A 403 21.69 -8.83 -27.85
C ALA A 403 23.10 -8.25 -27.87
N ASN A 404 23.80 -8.30 -26.73
CA ASN A 404 25.20 -7.88 -26.63
C ASN A 404 26.15 -8.70 -27.53
N ARG A 405 25.92 -10.02 -27.66
CA ARG A 405 26.72 -10.85 -28.59
C ARG A 405 26.47 -10.46 -30.03
N VAL A 406 25.22 -10.23 -30.42
CA VAL A 406 24.86 -9.81 -31.79
C VAL A 406 25.50 -8.48 -32.14
N ALA A 407 25.43 -7.47 -31.25
CA ALA A 407 26.06 -6.17 -31.46
C ALA A 407 27.60 -6.23 -31.59
N LYS A 408 28.25 -7.23 -31.01
CA LYS A 408 29.72 -7.37 -31.04
C LYS A 408 30.22 -8.37 -32.08
N ALA A 409 29.32 -9.04 -32.79
CA ALA A 409 29.67 -10.15 -33.69
C ALA A 409 30.31 -9.67 -35.01
N GLY A 410 30.13 -8.40 -35.40
CA GLY A 410 30.66 -7.88 -36.67
C GLY A 410 30.02 -8.54 -37.89
N TYR A 411 28.72 -8.87 -37.80
CA TYR A 411 28.01 -9.51 -38.90
C TYR A 411 27.97 -8.62 -40.15
N PRO A 412 27.94 -9.21 -41.36
CA PRO A 412 27.53 -8.48 -42.54
C PRO A 412 26.15 -7.86 -42.33
N LYS A 413 25.95 -6.61 -42.77
CA LYS A 413 24.73 -5.80 -42.51
C LYS A 413 23.41 -6.57 -42.64
N VAL A 414 23.23 -7.33 -43.72
CA VAL A 414 22.00 -8.10 -43.97
C VAL A 414 21.77 -9.18 -42.90
N MET A 415 22.83 -9.84 -42.42
CA MET A 415 22.75 -10.84 -41.35
C MET A 415 22.50 -10.18 -39.99
N ALA A 416 23.11 -9.02 -39.73
CA ALA A 416 22.85 -8.24 -38.53
C ALA A 416 21.37 -7.86 -38.44
N GLU A 417 20.79 -7.34 -39.53
CA GLU A 417 19.37 -6.97 -39.61
C GLU A 417 18.43 -8.16 -39.34
N VAL A 418 18.73 -9.34 -39.87
CA VAL A 418 17.95 -10.57 -39.59
C VAL A 418 18.11 -11.00 -38.12
N ALA A 419 19.30 -10.87 -37.53
CA ALA A 419 19.52 -11.15 -36.12
C ALA A 419 18.73 -10.18 -35.23
N TRP A 420 18.68 -8.90 -35.57
CA TRP A 420 17.84 -7.91 -34.90
C TRP A 420 16.36 -8.28 -35.00
N GLY A 421 15.89 -8.69 -36.19
CA GLY A 421 14.51 -9.15 -36.38
C GLY A 421 14.14 -10.35 -35.50
N ASN A 422 15.06 -11.29 -35.28
CA ASN A 422 14.83 -12.41 -34.35
C ASN A 422 14.76 -11.94 -32.88
N LEU A 423 15.68 -11.07 -32.46
CA LEU A 423 15.68 -10.53 -31.10
C LEU A 423 14.42 -9.71 -30.81
N PHE A 424 13.96 -8.91 -31.78
CA PHE A 424 12.70 -8.17 -31.71
C PHE A 424 11.53 -9.12 -31.42
N ALA A 425 11.48 -10.21 -32.18
CA ALA A 425 10.41 -11.19 -32.06
C ALA A 425 10.44 -11.91 -30.70
N GLU A 426 11.63 -12.26 -30.20
CA GLU A 426 11.80 -12.81 -28.85
C GLU A 426 11.30 -11.83 -27.77
N TYR A 427 11.69 -10.55 -27.84
CA TYR A 427 11.28 -9.53 -26.87
C TYR A 427 9.75 -9.29 -26.88
N ALA A 428 9.18 -9.09 -28.06
CA ALA A 428 7.74 -8.90 -28.25
C ALA A 428 6.93 -10.09 -27.72
N THR A 429 7.46 -11.31 -27.83
CA THR A 429 6.82 -12.53 -27.31
C THR A 429 6.89 -12.62 -25.79
N MET A 430 7.98 -12.15 -25.17
CA MET A 430 8.12 -12.12 -23.71
C MET A 430 7.08 -11.21 -23.05
N HIS A 431 6.67 -10.15 -23.75
CA HIS A 431 5.73 -9.13 -23.29
C HIS A 431 6.07 -8.64 -21.86
N PRO A 432 7.27 -8.07 -21.66
CA PRO A 432 7.82 -7.87 -20.32
C PRO A 432 7.16 -6.75 -19.53
N HIS A 433 6.45 -5.83 -20.18
CA HIS A 433 5.85 -4.67 -19.52
C HIS A 433 4.33 -4.84 -19.35
N PRO A 434 3.71 -4.17 -18.36
CA PRO A 434 2.25 -4.16 -18.20
C PRO A 434 1.50 -3.54 -19.40
N ASP A 435 2.07 -2.50 -20.01
CA ASP A 435 1.60 -1.89 -21.27
C ASP A 435 2.80 -1.21 -21.97
N GLY A 436 2.64 -0.64 -23.17
CA GLY A 436 3.69 0.08 -23.89
C GLY A 436 4.70 -0.82 -24.62
N ASN A 437 4.49 -2.14 -24.63
CA ASN A 437 5.41 -3.13 -25.22
C ASN A 437 5.77 -2.81 -26.68
N GLY A 438 4.79 -2.49 -27.54
CA GLY A 438 5.05 -2.23 -28.95
C GLY A 438 6.04 -1.08 -29.20
N THR A 439 5.97 0.01 -28.44
CA THR A 439 6.95 1.11 -28.56
C THR A 439 8.34 0.68 -28.08
N ASN A 440 8.39 -0.13 -27.02
CA ASN A 440 9.63 -0.59 -26.42
C ASN A 440 10.34 -1.67 -27.23
N ASP A 441 9.62 -2.49 -28.00
CA ASP A 441 10.22 -3.43 -28.95
C ASP A 441 11.10 -2.70 -29.98
N VAL A 442 10.66 -1.53 -30.44
CA VAL A 442 11.42 -0.69 -31.38
C VAL A 442 12.66 -0.15 -30.70
N PHE A 443 12.53 0.41 -29.49
CA PHE A 443 13.67 0.96 -28.75
C PHE A 443 14.69 -0.09 -28.35
N PHE A 444 14.26 -1.32 -28.06
CA PHE A 444 15.16 -2.44 -27.81
C PHE A 444 16.09 -2.70 -29.01
N ILE A 445 15.56 -2.68 -30.22
CA ILE A 445 16.40 -2.84 -31.43
C ILE A 445 17.30 -1.64 -31.66
N GLU A 446 16.81 -0.43 -31.41
CA GLU A 446 17.63 0.77 -31.52
C GLU A 446 18.80 0.74 -30.54
N ALA A 447 18.59 0.26 -29.31
CA ALA A 447 19.67 0.03 -28.35
C ALA A 447 20.74 -0.92 -28.89
N ILE A 448 20.34 -2.02 -29.54
CA ILE A 448 21.28 -2.95 -30.18
C ILE A 448 22.03 -2.28 -31.33
N LYS A 449 21.35 -1.51 -32.18
CA LYS A 449 21.95 -0.85 -33.34
C LYS A 449 22.96 0.23 -32.92
N VAL A 450 22.66 0.97 -31.87
CA VAL A 450 23.62 1.94 -31.30
C VAL A 450 24.90 1.23 -30.84
N LEU A 451 24.77 0.03 -30.24
CA LEU A 451 25.91 -0.78 -29.81
C LEU A 451 26.70 -1.43 -30.97
N ASP A 452 26.03 -1.84 -32.05
CA ASP A 452 26.66 -2.38 -33.27
C ASP A 452 27.52 -1.32 -34.02
N GLY A 453 27.27 -0.05 -33.72
CA GLY A 453 28.02 1.09 -34.26
C GLY A 453 27.49 1.56 -35.62
N GLY A 454 27.54 2.88 -35.84
CA GLY A 454 27.11 3.47 -37.12
C GLY A 454 25.60 3.69 -37.26
N TYR A 455 24.84 3.53 -36.19
CA TYR A 455 23.45 3.96 -36.11
C TYR A 455 23.34 5.21 -35.22
N THR A 456 22.55 6.17 -35.69
CA THR A 456 22.13 7.33 -34.91
C THR A 456 20.62 7.29 -34.82
N PRO A 457 20.03 7.31 -33.61
CA PRO A 457 18.59 7.37 -33.46
C PRO A 457 17.99 8.55 -34.22
N PRO A 458 16.83 8.39 -34.89
CA PRO A 458 16.23 9.46 -35.67
C PRO A 458 15.74 10.59 -34.77
N GLN A 459 15.86 11.83 -35.24
CA GLN A 459 15.31 13.01 -34.55
C GLN A 459 13.78 13.07 -34.60
N ARG A 460 13.16 12.33 -35.53
CA ARG A 460 11.71 12.24 -35.69
C ARG A 460 11.33 10.80 -35.96
N TYR A 461 10.39 10.31 -35.18
CA TYR A 461 9.81 8.99 -35.34
C TYR A 461 8.48 9.09 -36.09
N GLU A 462 8.24 8.08 -36.92
CA GLU A 462 6.93 7.87 -37.53
C GLU A 462 5.90 7.52 -36.46
N GLN A 463 4.66 7.99 -36.59
CA GLN A 463 3.60 7.63 -35.64
C GLN A 463 3.13 6.18 -35.83
N ASP A 464 3.09 5.71 -37.08
CA ASP A 464 2.67 4.35 -37.41
C ASP A 464 3.71 3.33 -36.96
N TYR A 465 3.34 2.48 -35.99
CA TYR A 465 4.20 1.43 -35.45
C TYR A 465 4.76 0.52 -36.55
N LYS A 466 3.94 0.13 -37.54
CA LYS A 466 4.39 -0.80 -38.58
C LYS A 466 5.48 -0.21 -39.45
N THR A 467 5.37 1.08 -39.74
CA THR A 467 6.37 1.87 -40.47
C THR A 467 7.62 2.08 -39.62
N ARG A 468 7.50 2.33 -38.31
CA ARG A 468 8.66 2.38 -37.39
C ARG A 468 9.46 1.07 -37.42
N VAL A 469 8.81 -0.07 -37.24
CA VAL A 469 9.48 -1.39 -37.26
C VAL A 469 10.22 -1.60 -38.58
N LYS A 470 9.57 -1.29 -39.71
CA LYS A 470 10.21 -1.38 -41.04
C LYS A 470 11.44 -0.49 -41.15
N ASN A 471 11.35 0.76 -40.71
CA ASN A 471 12.45 1.72 -40.77
C ASN A 471 13.60 1.30 -39.84
N THR A 472 13.31 0.86 -38.62
CA THR A 472 14.31 0.38 -37.65
C THR A 472 15.03 -0.86 -38.16
N LEU A 473 14.35 -1.74 -38.90
CA LEU A 473 14.94 -2.89 -39.59
C LEU A 473 15.41 -2.59 -41.03
N ASN A 474 15.64 -1.31 -41.36
CA ASN A 474 16.15 -0.82 -42.65
C ASN A 474 15.40 -1.33 -43.90
N ASN A 475 14.10 -1.59 -43.77
CA ASN A 475 13.25 -2.19 -44.81
C ASN A 475 13.74 -3.56 -45.34
N ASN A 476 14.57 -4.27 -44.56
CA ASN A 476 14.99 -5.61 -44.91
C ASN A 476 13.82 -6.58 -44.83
N VAL A 477 13.37 -7.07 -45.99
CA VAL A 477 12.17 -7.91 -46.12
C VAL A 477 12.26 -9.16 -45.24
N LEU A 478 13.44 -9.78 -45.10
CA LEU A 478 13.61 -10.98 -44.28
C LEU A 478 13.56 -10.64 -42.80
N ALA A 479 14.25 -9.59 -42.35
CA ALA A 479 14.22 -9.15 -40.96
C ALA A 479 12.80 -8.75 -40.51
N VAL A 480 12.11 -7.99 -41.36
CA VAL A 480 10.72 -7.58 -41.16
C VAL A 480 9.82 -8.83 -41.15
N ALA A 481 9.96 -9.75 -42.09
CA ALA A 481 9.18 -10.98 -42.09
C ALA A 481 9.39 -11.80 -40.81
N VAL A 482 10.63 -11.96 -40.34
CA VAL A 482 10.92 -12.65 -39.07
C VAL A 482 10.24 -11.96 -37.88
N ALA A 483 10.41 -10.64 -37.76
CA ALA A 483 9.77 -9.83 -36.72
C ALA A 483 8.24 -10.00 -36.74
N TYR A 484 7.62 -9.89 -37.91
CA TYR A 484 6.16 -10.01 -38.05
C TYR A 484 5.65 -11.45 -37.97
N THR A 485 6.41 -12.46 -38.36
CA THR A 485 5.90 -13.86 -38.35
C THR A 485 5.57 -14.31 -36.92
N GLN A 486 6.34 -13.85 -35.93
CA GLN A 486 6.04 -14.12 -34.51
C GLN A 486 4.88 -13.23 -33.99
N LEU A 487 4.78 -11.98 -34.44
CA LEU A 487 3.65 -11.07 -34.13
C LEU A 487 2.31 -11.48 -34.78
N THR A 488 2.33 -12.05 -35.99
CA THR A 488 1.09 -12.42 -36.70
C THR A 488 0.46 -13.67 -36.06
N ALA A 489 1.27 -14.53 -35.45
CA ALA A 489 0.79 -15.61 -34.59
C ALA A 489 0.05 -15.07 -33.34
N TYR A 490 0.42 -13.89 -32.86
CA TYR A 490 -0.22 -13.16 -31.76
C TYR A 490 -1.49 -12.39 -32.22
N GLU A 491 -1.45 -11.66 -33.35
CA GLU A 491 -2.62 -10.93 -33.87
C GLU A 491 -3.78 -11.87 -34.26
N MET A 492 -3.48 -13.08 -34.78
CA MET A 492 -4.50 -14.06 -35.18
C MET A 492 -5.25 -14.71 -34.01
N THR A 493 -4.73 -14.62 -32.78
CA THR A 493 -5.36 -15.22 -31.60
C THR A 493 -6.15 -14.22 -30.76
N HIS A 494 -5.85 -12.92 -30.87
CA HIS A 494 -6.61 -11.86 -30.19
C HIS A 494 -7.82 -11.37 -30.98
N LYS A 495 -7.83 -11.48 -32.33
CA LYS A 495 -9.01 -11.14 -33.15
C LYS A 495 -10.15 -12.16 -33.07
N ASN A 496 -9.90 -13.41 -32.71
CA ASN A 496 -10.93 -14.46 -32.64
C ASN A 496 -11.78 -14.43 -31.35
N LYS A 497 -11.49 -13.53 -30.40
CA LYS A 497 -12.40 -13.22 -29.27
C LYS A 497 -13.32 -12.01 -29.53
N ARG A 498 -13.19 -11.34 -30.69
CA ARG A 498 -13.98 -10.16 -31.09
C ARG A 498 -15.00 -10.47 -32.22
N GLN A 499 -15.45 -11.72 -32.32
CA GLN A 499 -16.67 -12.16 -33.01
C GLN A 499 -17.49 -12.99 -32.02
#